data_AF-A0AAV6WD67-F1
#
_entry.id   AF-A0AAV6WD67-F1
#
_cell.length_a   1.000
_cell.length_b   1.000
_cell.length_c   1.000
_cell.angle_alpha   90.00
_cell.angle_beta   90.00
_cell.angle_gamma   90.00
#
_symmetry.space_group_name_H-M   'P 1'
#
loop_
_entity.id
_entity.type
_entity.pdbx_description
1 polymer ?
#
loop_
_entity_poly.entity_id
_entity_poly.type
_entity_poly.pdbx_seq_one_letter_code
_entity_poly.pdbx_strand_id
1 'polypeptide(L)'
;MAEATRYKEGIESLRKHDGMLIEERALRSANEEQAQIQLNGLQHSLGGMEKMQMMMQQQLQTIVEQMQQYNRNKSILGEGLSATNERGNGQQPAAQIPPTHSNGEGCSNTSSHTSFSRLEFPRFEGVDPRSWLRRCSRYFQLVSTITEDQQVPLASIHLEDKAELWFQSFMEGRDMPTW
;
A
#
# COMPACT_ATOMS: atom_id res chain seq x y z
N MET A 1 69.39 20.06 46.57
CA MET A 1 68.08 19.37 46.68
C MET A 1 67.02 19.98 45.76
N ALA A 2 66.94 21.30 45.60
CA ALA A 2 65.92 21.94 44.74
C ALA A 2 65.98 21.56 43.24
N GLU A 3 67.18 21.36 42.67
CA GLU A 3 67.33 21.03 41.25
C GLU A 3 66.84 19.62 40.89
N ALA A 4 67.02 18.65 41.79
CA ALA A 4 66.54 17.27 41.60
C ALA A 4 65.01 17.19 41.62
N THR A 5 64.36 18.01 42.43
CA THR A 5 62.90 18.13 42.48
C THR A 5 62.36 18.76 41.19
N ARG A 6 62.98 19.84 40.73
CA ARG A 6 62.61 20.51 39.47
C ARG A 6 62.74 19.59 38.24
N TYR A 7 63.76 18.73 38.22
CA TYR A 7 63.92 17.73 37.17
C TYR A 7 62.82 16.65 37.21
N LYS A 8 62.47 16.14 38.40
CA LYS A 8 61.37 15.19 38.56
C LYS A 8 60.02 15.75 38.13
N GLU A 9 59.72 16.99 38.50
CA GLU A 9 58.49 17.69 38.11
C GLU A 9 58.42 17.88 36.58
N GLY A 10 59.55 18.12 35.92
CA GLY A 10 59.64 18.18 34.46
C GLY A 10 59.31 16.85 33.79
N ILE A 11 59.81 15.73 34.33
CA ILE A 11 59.53 14.38 33.83
C ILE A 11 58.06 13.98 34.06
N GLU A 12 57.48 14.35 35.21
CA GLU A 12 56.06 14.11 35.48
C GLU A 12 55.15 14.93 34.58
N SER A 13 55.52 16.18 34.28
CA SER A 13 54.80 17.04 33.34
C SER A 13 54.84 16.48 31.91
N LEU A 14 56.00 15.95 31.48
CA LEU A 14 56.14 15.27 30.20
C LEU A 14 55.24 14.04 30.12
N ARG A 15 55.25 13.19 31.15
CA ARG A 15 54.41 11.99 31.22
C ARG A 15 52.92 12.33 31.13
N LYS A 16 52.51 13.42 31.78
CA LYS A 16 51.13 13.90 31.73
C LYS A 16 50.76 14.38 30.33
N HIS A 17 51.66 15.10 29.67
CA HIS A 17 51.48 15.56 28.29
C HIS A 17 51.37 14.38 27.31
N ASP A 18 52.24 13.38 27.45
CA ASP A 18 52.18 12.16 26.64
C ASP A 18 50.87 11.38 26.88
N GLY A 19 50.40 11.33 28.14
CA GLY A 19 49.10 10.76 28.47
C GLY A 19 47.93 11.48 27.79
N MET A 20 47.93 12.82 27.80
CA MET A 20 46.91 13.62 27.13
C MET A 20 46.92 13.43 25.62
N LEU A 21 48.09 13.30 24.99
CA LEU A 21 48.20 13.03 23.56
C LEU A 21 47.63 11.65 23.19
N ILE A 22 47.86 10.64 24.04
CA ILE A 22 47.30 9.30 23.84
C ILE A 22 45.76 9.32 23.97
N GLU A 23 45.25 10.02 24.98
CA GLU A 23 43.81 10.18 25.20
C GLU A 23 43.13 10.95 24.07
N GLU A 24 43.73 12.05 23.62
CA GLU A 24 43.26 12.82 22.46
C GLU A 24 43.23 11.94 21.20
N ARG A 25 44.26 11.12 20.99
CA ARG A 25 44.32 10.19 19.87
C ARG A 25 43.23 9.12 19.97
N ALA A 26 42.97 8.59 21.17
CA ALA A 26 41.91 7.63 21.39
C ALA A 26 40.52 8.24 21.12
N LEU A 27 40.28 9.47 21.58
CA LEU A 27 39.04 10.20 21.30
C LEU A 27 38.85 10.47 19.81
N ARG A 28 39.92 10.87 19.10
CA ARG A 28 39.88 11.07 17.65
C ARG A 28 39.56 9.76 16.92
N SER A 29 40.19 8.65 17.33
CA SER A 29 39.92 7.32 16.78
C SER A 29 38.46 6.90 17.02
N ALA A 30 37.94 7.09 18.22
CA ALA A 30 36.55 6.77 18.54
C ALA A 30 35.56 7.64 17.74
N ASN A 31 35.87 8.92 17.56
CA ASN A 31 35.05 9.82 16.77
C ASN A 31 35.05 9.44 15.27
N GLU A 32 36.21 8.99 14.75
CA GLU A 32 36.33 8.46 13.39
C GLU A 32 35.53 7.16 13.21
N GLU A 33 35.59 6.24 14.17
CA GLU A 33 34.78 5.02 14.17
C GLU A 33 33.28 5.33 14.18
N GLN A 34 32.85 6.29 15.01
CA GLN A 34 31.45 6.74 15.05
C GLN A 34 31.00 7.33 13.72
N ALA A 35 31.84 8.15 13.07
CA ALA A 35 31.56 8.69 11.74
C ALA A 35 31.44 7.57 10.69
N GLN A 36 32.29 6.54 10.77
CA GLN A 36 32.25 5.40 9.87
C GLN A 36 30.97 4.58 10.04
N ILE A 37 30.52 4.36 11.28
CA ILE A 37 29.27 3.66 11.59
C ILE A 37 28.07 4.43 11.03
N GLN A 38 28.03 5.76 11.17
CA GLN A 38 26.97 6.58 10.58
C GLN A 38 26.94 6.47 9.05
N LEU A 39 28.10 6.54 8.39
CA LEU A 39 28.18 6.38 6.93
C LEU A 39 27.71 5.01 6.45
N ASN A 40 28.11 3.94 7.15
CA ASN A 40 27.65 2.59 6.85
C ASN A 40 26.12 2.45 7.04
N GLY A 41 25.57 3.07 8.10
CA GLY A 41 24.13 3.14 8.33
C GLY A 41 23.37 3.85 7.21
N LEU A 42 23.90 4.99 6.73
CA LEU A 42 23.35 5.71 5.59
C LEU A 42 23.41 4.88 4.30
N GLN A 43 24.55 4.24 4.01
CA GLN A 43 24.67 3.33 2.86
C GLN A 43 23.67 2.17 2.93
N HIS A 44 23.45 1.59 4.11
CA HIS A 44 22.45 0.53 4.29
C HIS A 44 21.03 1.04 4.02
N SER A 45 20.70 2.24 4.49
CA SER A 45 19.40 2.88 4.23
C SER A 45 19.19 3.16 2.74
N LEU A 46 20.19 3.72 2.05
CA LEU A 46 20.16 3.92 0.59
C LEU A 46 19.99 2.58 -0.15
N GLY A 47 20.78 1.55 0.20
CA GLY A 47 20.67 0.23 -0.43
C GLY A 47 19.32 -0.47 -0.17
N GLY A 48 18.72 -0.26 0.99
CA GLY A 48 17.35 -0.72 1.28
C GLY A 48 16.31 -0.03 0.41
N MET A 49 16.45 1.29 0.20
CA MET A 49 15.57 2.07 -0.65
C MET A 49 15.72 1.69 -2.13
N GLU A 50 16.94 1.45 -2.61
CA GLU A 50 17.19 0.94 -3.97
C GLU A 50 16.55 -0.43 -4.18
N LYS A 51 16.65 -1.35 -3.20
CA LYS A 51 15.97 -2.66 -3.28
C LYS A 51 14.45 -2.53 -3.31
N MET A 52 13.89 -1.62 -2.53
CA MET A 52 12.46 -1.36 -2.52
C MET A 52 11.98 -0.70 -3.83
N GLN A 53 12.78 0.19 -4.41
CA GLN A 53 12.53 0.74 -5.73
C GLN A 53 12.62 -0.35 -6.81
N MET A 54 13.60 -1.24 -6.75
CA MET A 54 13.74 -2.35 -7.69
C MET A 54 12.57 -3.33 -7.57
N MET A 55 12.10 -3.62 -6.35
CA MET A 55 10.92 -4.46 -6.12
C MET A 55 9.63 -3.79 -6.64
N MET A 56 9.47 -2.48 -6.45
CA MET A 56 8.35 -1.72 -7.01
C MET A 56 8.38 -1.72 -8.54
N GLN A 57 9.55 -1.51 -9.13
CA GLN A 57 9.74 -1.54 -10.57
C GLN A 57 9.47 -2.93 -11.14
N GLN A 58 9.94 -3.99 -10.47
CA GLN A 58 9.63 -5.38 -10.79
C GLN A 58 8.12 -5.64 -10.74
N GLN A 59 7.44 -5.17 -9.69
CA GLN A 59 5.99 -5.34 -9.54
C GLN A 59 5.23 -4.65 -10.67
N LEU A 60 5.61 -3.41 -11.04
CA LEU A 60 5.01 -2.69 -12.17
C LEU A 60 5.23 -3.43 -13.50
N GLN A 61 6.44 -3.94 -13.72
CA GLN A 61 6.75 -4.74 -14.91
C GLN A 61 5.88 -6.00 -14.98
N THR A 62 5.69 -6.70 -13.86
CA THR A 62 4.81 -7.88 -13.79
C THR A 62 3.35 -7.52 -14.10
N ILE A 63 2.85 -6.38 -13.61
CA ILE A 63 1.48 -5.92 -13.90
C ILE A 63 1.30 -5.64 -15.40
N VAL A 64 2.27 -4.96 -16.02
CA VAL A 64 2.25 -4.67 -17.46
C VAL A 64 2.26 -5.97 -18.27
N GLU A 65 3.07 -6.95 -17.88
CA GLU A 65 3.11 -8.26 -18.54
C GLU A 65 1.79 -9.01 -18.38
N GLN A 66 1.19 -9.01 -17.19
CA GLN A 66 -0.13 -9.61 -16.95
C GLN A 66 -1.21 -8.95 -17.82
N MET A 67 -1.17 -7.62 -17.94
CA MET A 67 -2.09 -6.86 -18.78
C MET A 67 -1.91 -7.20 -20.26
N GLN A 68 -0.67 -7.32 -20.73
CA GLN A 68 -0.39 -7.71 -22.12
C GLN A 68 -0.84 -9.14 -22.40
N GLN A 69 -0.61 -10.08 -21.49
CA GLN A 69 -1.08 -11.47 -21.63
C GLN A 69 -2.60 -11.56 -21.64
N TYR A 70 -3.27 -10.83 -20.73
CA TYR A 70 -4.72 -10.76 -20.69
C TYR A 70 -5.30 -10.23 -22.02
N ASN A 71 -4.72 -9.16 -22.57
CA ASN A 71 -5.13 -8.63 -23.87
C ASN A 71 -4.79 -9.56 -25.03
N ARG A 72 -3.63 -10.24 -25.00
CA ARG A 72 -3.25 -11.26 -26.00
C ARG A 72 -4.25 -12.41 -26.05
N ASN A 73 -4.65 -12.90 -24.88
CA ASN A 73 -5.60 -14.01 -24.74
C ASN A 73 -7.02 -13.58 -25.13
N LYS A 74 -7.38 -12.30 -24.92
CA LYS A 74 -8.66 -11.73 -25.37
C LYS A 74 -8.71 -11.52 -26.90
N SER A 75 -7.55 -11.30 -27.54
CA SER A 75 -7.46 -11.13 -29.00
C SER A 75 -7.75 -12.41 -29.80
N ILE A 76 -7.74 -13.59 -29.18
CA ILE A 76 -8.01 -14.87 -29.88
C ILE A 76 -9.51 -15.08 -30.22
N LEU A 77 -10.40 -14.21 -29.72
CA LEU A 77 -11.84 -14.21 -30.03
C LEU A 77 -12.27 -12.99 -30.88
N GLY A 78 -11.32 -12.17 -31.34
CA GLY A 78 -11.60 -10.87 -31.98
C GLY A 78 -11.09 -10.72 -33.41
N GLU A 79 -10.52 -11.76 -34.03
CA GLU A 79 -10.20 -11.74 -35.46
C GLU A 79 -11.39 -12.23 -36.27
N GLY A 80 -12.21 -11.30 -36.71
CA GLY A 80 -13.26 -11.56 -37.69
C GLY A 80 -14.36 -10.51 -37.56
N LEU A 81 -14.68 -9.87 -38.67
CA LEU A 81 -15.71 -8.84 -38.80
C LEU A 81 -15.24 -7.39 -38.54
N SER A 82 -14.20 -6.96 -39.27
CA SER A 82 -14.34 -5.67 -39.98
C SER A 82 -15.44 -5.83 -41.04
N ALA A 83 -16.70 -5.82 -40.61
CA ALA A 83 -17.85 -5.74 -41.49
C ALA A 83 -18.03 -4.29 -41.90
N THR A 84 -17.47 -3.99 -43.08
CA THR A 84 -18.02 -3.10 -44.11
C THR A 84 -19.32 -2.39 -43.74
N ASN A 85 -19.21 -1.08 -43.57
CA ASN A 85 -20.33 -0.15 -43.45
C ASN A 85 -20.91 0.11 -44.84
N GLU A 86 -22.00 -0.55 -45.21
CA GLU A 86 -22.81 -0.18 -46.38
C GLU A 86 -24.31 -0.34 -46.07
N ARG A 87 -25.06 0.69 -46.45
CA ARG A 87 -26.45 1.02 -46.11
C ARG A 87 -27.48 0.27 -46.98
N GLY A 88 -28.71 0.12 -46.47
CA GLY A 88 -29.94 -0.04 -47.27
C GLY A 88 -30.86 -1.16 -46.76
N ASN A 89 -31.94 -0.88 -46.01
CA ASN A 89 -33.28 -0.46 -46.45
C ASN A 89 -34.24 -1.65 -46.76
N GLY A 90 -35.36 -1.71 -46.04
CA GLY A 90 -36.63 -2.22 -46.57
C GLY A 90 -37.21 -3.53 -46.00
N GLN A 91 -38.45 -3.41 -45.51
CA GLN A 91 -39.53 -4.41 -45.38
C GLN A 91 -39.52 -5.45 -44.24
N GLN A 92 -40.48 -5.26 -43.31
CA GLN A 92 -41.21 -6.32 -42.59
C GLN A 92 -42.19 -7.05 -43.54
N PRO A 93 -42.61 -8.30 -43.23
CA PRO A 93 -43.97 -8.46 -42.67
C PRO A 93 -44.19 -9.63 -41.67
N ALA A 94 -45.11 -9.37 -40.73
CA ALA A 94 -46.25 -10.17 -40.22
C ALA A 94 -46.17 -11.64 -39.73
N ALA A 95 -46.91 -11.84 -38.62
CA ALA A 95 -47.62 -13.06 -38.11
C ALA A 95 -46.77 -14.13 -37.36
N GLN A 96 -47.21 -14.83 -36.31
CA GLN A 96 -48.23 -14.71 -35.25
C GLN A 96 -48.03 -15.97 -34.34
N ILE A 97 -47.69 -15.78 -33.05
CA ILE A 97 -47.98 -16.58 -31.81
C ILE A 97 -47.58 -18.10 -31.70
N PRO A 98 -47.50 -18.72 -30.47
CA PRO A 98 -46.41 -19.60 -29.99
C PRO A 98 -46.91 -21.05 -29.74
N PRO A 99 -46.13 -21.99 -29.16
CA PRO A 99 -46.37 -22.32 -27.74
C PRO A 99 -45.19 -22.96 -26.93
N THR A 100 -45.19 -22.65 -25.63
CA THR A 100 -45.00 -23.55 -24.46
C THR A 100 -43.67 -24.31 -24.21
N HIS A 101 -43.25 -24.25 -22.93
CA HIS A 101 -42.70 -25.31 -22.07
C HIS A 101 -41.34 -24.98 -21.39
N SER A 102 -41.38 -25.07 -20.05
CA SER A 102 -40.29 -25.46 -19.13
C SER A 102 -39.26 -24.38 -18.76
N ASN A 103 -39.31 -23.81 -17.56
CA ASN A 103 -38.74 -24.35 -16.31
C ASN A 103 -37.20 -24.39 -16.32
N GLY A 104 -36.54 -23.64 -15.42
CA GLY A 104 -35.12 -23.85 -15.16
C GLY A 104 -34.36 -22.62 -14.68
N GLU A 105 -34.10 -22.58 -13.39
CA GLU A 105 -32.97 -21.91 -12.76
C GLU A 105 -31.66 -22.18 -13.52
N GLY A 106 -30.71 -21.25 -13.47
CA GLY A 106 -29.45 -21.47 -14.20
C GLY A 106 -28.40 -20.38 -14.02
N CYS A 107 -27.85 -20.32 -12.82
CA CYS A 107 -26.57 -19.69 -12.51
C CYS A 107 -25.49 -20.11 -13.53
N SER A 108 -24.65 -19.20 -14.01
CA SER A 108 -23.32 -19.54 -14.53
C SER A 108 -22.36 -18.35 -14.49
N ASN A 109 -21.85 -18.15 -13.28
CA ASN A 109 -20.42 -18.21 -12.96
C ASN A 109 -19.49 -18.31 -14.20
N THR A 110 -18.81 -17.23 -14.55
CA THR A 110 -17.49 -17.36 -15.19
C THR A 110 -16.53 -16.30 -14.66
N SER A 111 -15.51 -16.81 -13.96
CA SER A 111 -14.15 -16.31 -14.02
C SER A 111 -13.85 -15.01 -13.27
N SER A 112 -13.91 -15.17 -11.94
CA SER A 112 -13.01 -14.58 -10.96
C SER A 112 -11.55 -14.58 -11.42
N HIS A 113 -11.17 -13.58 -12.21
CA HIS A 113 -9.83 -13.02 -12.20
C HIS A 113 -9.89 -11.77 -11.36
N THR A 114 -9.65 -11.93 -10.06
CA THR A 114 -9.43 -10.81 -9.13
C THR A 114 -8.10 -10.17 -9.50
N SER A 115 -8.12 -9.38 -10.58
CA SER A 115 -7.26 -8.22 -10.63
C SER A 115 -7.52 -7.48 -9.32
N PHE A 116 -6.49 -7.29 -8.50
CA PHE A 116 -6.51 -6.35 -7.39
C PHE A 116 -6.63 -4.94 -7.98
N SER A 117 -7.74 -4.69 -8.69
CA SER A 117 -8.32 -3.37 -8.85
C SER A 117 -8.27 -2.78 -7.45
N ARG A 118 -7.56 -1.65 -7.30
CA ARG A 118 -7.34 -0.96 -6.02
C ARG A 118 -8.64 -1.08 -5.23
N LEU A 119 -8.62 -1.88 -4.17
CA LEU A 119 -9.81 -2.08 -3.35
C LEU A 119 -10.15 -0.69 -2.82
N GLU A 120 -11.21 -0.09 -3.35
CA GLU A 120 -11.72 1.18 -2.89
C GLU A 120 -12.63 0.91 -1.70
N PHE A 121 -12.46 1.68 -0.64
CA PHE A 121 -13.36 1.60 0.50
C PHE A 121 -14.75 2.11 0.09
N PRO A 122 -15.83 1.37 0.41
CA PRO A 122 -17.18 1.76 0.00
C PRO A 122 -17.64 3.06 0.69
N ARG A 123 -18.15 4.02 -0.09
CA ARG A 123 -18.79 5.25 0.41
C ARG A 123 -20.24 5.01 0.83
N PHE A 124 -20.75 5.84 1.74
CA PHE A 124 -22.13 5.76 2.23
C PHE A 124 -22.83 7.12 2.29
N GLU A 125 -23.79 7.31 1.40
CA GLU A 125 -24.65 8.50 1.32
C GLU A 125 -25.98 8.33 2.10
N GLY A 126 -26.12 7.29 2.93
CA GLY A 126 -27.35 7.01 3.67
C GLY A 126 -28.28 5.96 3.06
N VAL A 127 -27.91 5.34 1.93
CA VAL A 127 -28.74 4.36 1.23
C VAL A 127 -28.27 2.93 1.48
N ASP A 128 -29.20 2.05 1.87
CA ASP A 128 -28.96 0.62 2.11
C ASP A 128 -27.75 0.32 3.04
N PRO A 129 -27.86 0.68 4.34
CA PRO A 129 -26.78 0.49 5.31
C PRO A 129 -26.35 -0.97 5.47
N ARG A 130 -27.27 -1.92 5.24
CA ARG A 130 -26.96 -3.36 5.35
C ARG A 130 -26.00 -3.82 4.26
N SER A 131 -26.21 -3.36 3.03
CA SER A 131 -25.29 -3.70 1.93
C SER A 131 -23.97 -2.96 2.06
N TRP A 132 -23.97 -1.72 2.57
CA TRP A 132 -22.74 -1.00 2.87
C TRP A 132 -21.89 -1.73 3.94
N LEU A 133 -22.48 -2.09 5.08
CA LEU A 133 -21.80 -2.85 6.14
C LEU A 133 -21.19 -4.18 5.64
N ARG A 134 -21.91 -4.91 4.78
CA ARG A 134 -21.39 -6.16 4.17
C ARG A 134 -20.18 -5.90 3.28
N ARG A 135 -20.15 -4.77 2.54
CA ARG A 135 -19.01 -4.38 1.71
C ARG A 135 -17.81 -3.98 2.57
N CYS A 136 -18.02 -3.19 3.63
CA CYS A 136 -16.97 -2.84 4.59
C CYS A 136 -16.38 -4.08 5.26
N SER A 137 -17.23 -5.02 5.73
CA SER A 137 -16.78 -6.27 6.34
C SER A 137 -15.90 -7.09 5.39
N ARG A 138 -16.29 -7.17 4.11
CA ARG A 138 -15.47 -7.84 3.08
C ARG A 138 -14.16 -7.10 2.85
N TYR A 139 -14.17 -5.76 2.87
CA TYR A 139 -12.96 -4.95 2.72
C TYR A 139 -11.95 -5.25 3.82
N PHE A 140 -12.37 -5.23 5.09
CA PHE A 140 -11.50 -5.52 6.23
C PHE A 140 -10.95 -6.95 6.21
N GLN A 141 -11.74 -7.92 5.74
CA GLN A 141 -11.26 -9.30 5.55
C GLN A 141 -10.19 -9.42 4.45
N LEU A 142 -10.29 -8.61 3.39
CA LEU A 142 -9.33 -8.61 2.29
C LEU A 142 -8.06 -7.81 2.60
N VAL A 143 -8.17 -6.77 3.43
CA VAL A 143 -7.06 -5.87 3.82
C VAL A 143 -6.64 -6.18 5.25
N SER A 144 -5.85 -7.25 5.42
CA SER A 144 -5.43 -7.78 6.74
C SER A 144 -4.54 -6.86 7.57
N THR A 145 -4.09 -5.73 7.02
CA THR A 145 -3.28 -4.73 7.73
C THR A 145 -4.12 -3.81 8.63
N ILE A 146 -5.45 -3.80 8.48
CA ILE A 146 -6.35 -2.96 9.28
C ILE A 146 -6.72 -3.71 10.56
N THR A 147 -6.37 -3.14 11.70
CA THR A 147 -6.71 -3.69 13.02
C THR A 147 -8.16 -3.37 13.41
N GLU A 148 -8.73 -4.12 14.35
CA GLU A 148 -10.15 -3.97 14.77
C GLU A 148 -10.48 -2.56 15.28
N ASP A 149 -9.56 -1.93 15.99
CA ASP A 149 -9.63 -0.55 16.48
C ASP A 149 -9.60 0.50 15.36
N GLN A 150 -9.12 0.15 14.16
CA GLN A 150 -9.05 1.04 13.00
C GLN A 150 -10.25 0.93 12.07
N GLN A 151 -11.06 -0.13 12.19
CA GLN A 151 -12.15 -0.42 11.24
C GLN A 151 -13.26 0.64 11.29
N VAL A 152 -13.77 0.95 12.49
CA VAL A 152 -14.83 1.97 12.65
C VAL A 152 -14.32 3.38 12.33
N PRO A 153 -13.13 3.82 12.78
CA PRO A 153 -12.55 5.08 12.32
C PRO A 153 -12.44 5.17 10.79
N LEU A 154 -11.99 4.11 10.13
CA LEU A 154 -11.90 4.09 8.67
C LEU A 154 -13.29 4.16 8.02
N ALA A 155 -14.27 3.41 8.54
CA ALA A 155 -15.62 3.46 8.00
C ALA A 155 -16.26 4.84 8.15
N SER A 156 -15.95 5.56 9.24
CA SER A 156 -16.52 6.88 9.52
C SER A 156 -16.10 7.96 8.53
N ILE A 157 -14.86 7.93 8.02
CA ILE A 157 -14.39 8.91 7.03
C ILE A 157 -15.00 8.71 5.64
N HIS A 158 -15.72 7.60 5.43
CA HIS A 158 -16.40 7.27 4.17
C HIS A 158 -17.92 7.42 4.27
N LEU A 159 -18.42 7.96 5.39
CA LEU A 159 -19.78 8.48 5.48
C LEU A 159 -19.83 9.83 4.77
N GLU A 160 -20.86 10.06 3.95
CA GLU A 160 -21.02 11.30 3.19
C GLU A 160 -22.38 11.95 3.53
N ASP A 161 -22.46 13.27 3.30
CA ASP A 161 -23.65 14.10 3.51
C ASP A 161 -24.29 13.94 4.91
N LYS A 162 -25.55 13.49 4.95
CA LYS A 162 -26.35 13.39 6.18
C LYS A 162 -25.86 12.27 7.08
N ALA A 163 -25.19 11.25 6.53
CA ALA A 163 -24.67 10.14 7.30
C ALA A 163 -23.47 10.58 8.16
N GLU A 164 -22.62 11.46 7.62
CA GLU A 164 -21.48 12.03 8.34
C GLU A 164 -21.94 12.87 9.55
N LEU A 165 -22.87 13.80 9.31
CA LEU A 165 -23.45 14.66 10.36
C LEU A 165 -24.11 13.86 11.48
N TRP A 166 -24.86 12.80 11.11
CA TRP A 166 -25.46 11.90 12.08
C TRP A 166 -24.41 11.19 12.92
N PHE A 167 -23.34 10.67 12.30
CA PHE A 167 -22.29 9.95 13.02
C PHE A 167 -21.53 10.87 13.98
N GLN A 168 -21.18 12.08 13.57
CA GLN A 168 -20.53 13.07 14.44
C GLN A 168 -21.40 13.37 15.68
N SER A 169 -22.70 13.61 15.48
CA SER A 169 -23.65 13.87 16.57
C SER A 169 -23.85 12.64 17.46
N PHE A 170 -23.86 11.44 16.87
CA PHE A 170 -24.02 10.18 17.59
C PHE A 170 -22.81 9.88 18.47
N MET A 171 -21.61 10.19 18.00
CA MET A 171 -20.34 9.98 18.69
C MET A 171 -20.03 11.02 19.75
N GLU A 172 -20.78 12.12 19.83
CA GLU A 172 -20.55 13.18 20.81
C GLU A 172 -20.69 12.65 22.25
N GLY A 173 -19.57 12.64 22.98
CA GLY A 173 -19.49 12.09 24.35
C GLY A 173 -19.49 10.56 24.44
N ARG A 174 -19.24 9.83 23.34
CA ARG A 174 -19.10 8.36 23.32
C ARG A 174 -17.69 7.93 22.93
N ASP A 175 -17.30 6.78 23.45
CA ASP A 175 -16.09 6.09 22.99
C ASP A 175 -16.32 5.41 21.63
N MET A 176 -15.26 5.31 20.84
CA MET A 176 -15.30 4.66 19.52
C MET A 176 -15.72 3.19 19.66
N PRO A 177 -16.80 2.75 18.99
CA PRO A 177 -17.18 1.35 19.02
C PRO A 177 -16.22 0.51 18.18
N THR A 178 -16.17 -0.79 18.48
CA THR A 178 -15.56 -1.79 17.60
C THR A 178 -16.51 -2.16 16.46
N TRP A 179 -15.98 -2.73 15.39
CA TRP A 179 -16.74 -3.09 14.19
C TRP A 179 -17.85 -4.12 14.45
#